data_AF-A0A383A9Z6-F1
#
_entry.id   AF-A0A383A9Z6-F1
#
_cell.length_a   1.000
_cell.length_b   1.000
_cell.length_c   1.000
_cell.angle_alpha   90.00
_cell.angle_beta   90.00
_cell.angle_gamma   90.00
#
_symmetry.space_group_name_H-M   'P 1'
#
loop_
_entity.id
_entity.type
_entity.pdbx_description
1 polymer ?
#
loop_
_entity_poly.entity_id
_entity_poly.type
_entity_poly.pdbx_seq_one_letter_code
_entity_poly.pdbx_strand_id
1 'polypeptide(L)' 'MNFEFSEEQNMLREQAQGFLRDHCSTSVVRRVLDGEESYDKDLWQKVAGMGWT' A
#
# COMPACT_ATOMS: atom_id res chain seq x y z
N MET A 1 -10.65 -1.77 28.18
CA MET A 1 -9.57 -2.05 27.21
C MET A 1 -9.74 -1.07 26.07
N ASN A 2 -8.69 -0.36 25.67
CA ASN A 2 -8.76 0.55 24.53
C ASN A 2 -8.28 -0.19 23.27
N PHE A 3 -9.09 -0.17 22.20
CA PHE A 3 -8.82 -0.79 20.90
C PHE A 3 -8.58 0.24 19.80
N GLU A 4 -8.54 1.52 20.16
CA GLU A 4 -8.23 2.60 19.24
C GLU A 4 -6.76 2.57 18.86
N PHE A 5 -6.48 2.93 17.61
CA PHE A 5 -5.14 3.21 17.17
C PHE A 5 -4.57 4.41 17.93
N SER A 6 -3.27 4.38 18.21
CA SER A 6 -2.54 5.56 18.63
C SER A 6 -2.58 6.65 17.55
N GLU A 7 -2.25 7.88 17.91
CA GLU A 7 -2.11 8.98 16.95
C GLU A 7 -1.13 8.62 15.82
N GLU A 8 0.04 8.06 16.18
CA GLU A 8 1.06 7.61 15.22
C GLU A 8 0.53 6.52 14.28
N GLN A 9 -0.22 5.56 14.80
CA GLN A 9 -0.85 4.51 13.98
C GLN A 9 -1.90 5.08 13.03
N ASN A 10 -2.67 6.10 13.45
CA ASN A 10 -3.60 6.79 12.58
C ASN A 10 -2.88 7.58 11.47
N MET A 11 -1.79 8.27 11.81
CA MET A 11 -0.95 8.97 10.83
C MET A 11 -0.36 8.01 9.79
N LEU A 12 0.15 6.85 10.23
CA LEU A 12 0.66 5.81 9.33
C LEU A 12 -0.45 5.28 8.40
N ARG A 13 -1.65 5.04 8.95
CA ARG A 13 -2.82 4.61 8.16
C ARG A 13 -3.18 5.62 7.08
N GLU A 14 -3.21 6.91 7.41
CA GLU A 14 -3.53 7.97 6.46
C GLU A 14 -2.49 8.07 5.33
N GLN A 15 -1.20 7.99 5.67
CA GLN A 15 -0.12 7.96 4.69
C GLN A 15 -0.22 6.74 3.76
N ALA A 16 -0.46 5.54 4.32
CA ALA A 16 -0.65 4.32 3.54
C ALA A 16 -1.85 4.40 2.60
N GLN A 17 -2.98 4.96 3.07
CA GLN A 17 -4.17 5.16 2.25
C GLN A 17 -3.93 6.15 1.10
N GLY A 18 -3.24 7.26 1.35
CA GLY A 18 -2.87 8.22 0.31
C GLY A 18 -1.96 7.60 -0.74
N PHE A 19 -0.88 6.96 -0.29
CA PHE A 19 0.08 6.29 -1.18
C PHE A 19 -0.59 5.25 -2.09
N LEU A 20 -1.41 4.36 -1.54
CA LEU A 20 -2.09 3.33 -2.33
C LEU A 20 -3.10 3.94 -3.31
N ARG A 21 -3.76 5.04 -2.96
CA ARG A 21 -4.66 5.74 -3.87
C ARG A 21 -3.93 6.28 -5.10
N ASP A 22 -2.71 6.78 -4.91
CA ASP A 22 -1.93 7.41 -5.97
C ASP A 22 -1.16 6.38 -6.82
N HIS A 23 -0.79 5.24 -6.24
CA HIS A 23 0.09 4.26 -6.89
C HIS A 23 -0.54 2.90 -7.19
N CYS A 24 -1.68 2.55 -6.59
CA CYS A 24 -2.39 1.28 -6.80
C CYS A 24 -3.72 1.51 -7.54
N SER A 25 -3.63 2.05 -8.76
CA SER A 25 -4.80 2.21 -9.63
C SER A 25 -5.39 0.86 -10.04
N THR A 26 -6.65 0.86 -10.50
CA THR A 26 -7.30 -0.36 -11.01
C THR A 26 -6.53 -1.01 -12.16
N SER A 27 -5.80 -0.22 -12.97
CA SER A 27 -4.95 -0.77 -14.04
C SER A 27 -3.78 -1.58 -13.51
N VAL A 28 -3.13 -1.12 -12.43
CA VAL A 28 -2.08 -1.86 -11.73
C VAL A 28 -2.62 -3.18 -11.17
N VAL A 29 -3.79 -3.13 -10.52
CA VAL A 29 -4.44 -4.32 -9.98
C VAL A 29 -4.80 -5.32 -11.08
N ARG A 30 -5.39 -4.86 -12.19
CA ARG A 30 -5.74 -5.72 -13.33
C ARG A 30 -4.52 -6.35 -14.00
N ARG A 31 -3.40 -5.62 -14.12
CA ARG A 31 -2.15 -6.20 -14.65
C ARG A 31 -1.72 -7.45 -13.88
N VAL A 32 -1.84 -7.42 -12.55
CA VAL A 32 -1.49 -8.56 -11.71
C VAL A 32 -2.55 -9.66 -11.82
N LEU A 33 -3.84 -9.32 -11.69
CA LEU A 33 -4.92 -10.30 -11.69
C LEU A 33 -5.10 -11.03 -13.02
N ASP A 34 -4.96 -10.31 -14.13
CA ASP A 34 -5.16 -10.83 -15.47
C ASP A 34 -3.85 -11.33 -16.11
N GLY A 35 -2.72 -11.10 -15.43
CA GLY A 35 -1.38 -11.46 -15.90
C GLY A 35 -0.79 -12.68 -15.20
N GLU A 36 0.50 -12.91 -15.44
CA GLU A 36 1.28 -13.99 -14.80
C GLU A 36 2.03 -13.52 -13.55
N GLU A 37 2.01 -12.21 -13.27
CA GLU A 37 2.70 -11.64 -12.11
C GLU A 37 1.94 -11.96 -10.82
N SER A 38 2.66 -12.36 -9.77
CA SER A 38 2.07 -12.62 -8.45
C SER A 38 1.77 -11.34 -7.66
N TYR A 39 2.46 -10.25 -7.98
CA TYR A 39 2.31 -8.92 -7.39
C TYR A 39 3.02 -7.89 -8.26
N ASP A 40 2.68 -6.62 -8.06
CA ASP A 40 3.33 -5.51 -8.72
C ASP A 40 4.69 -5.16 -8.09
N LYS A 41 5.78 -5.49 -8.80
CA LYS A 41 7.15 -5.32 -8.26
C LYS A 41 7.51 -3.86 -8.02
N ASP A 42 7.06 -2.95 -8.87
CA ASP A 42 7.37 -1.53 -8.78
C ASP A 42 6.65 -0.89 -7.58
N LEU A 43 5.38 -1.25 -7.37
CA LEU A 43 4.62 -0.84 -6.20
C LEU A 43 5.27 -1.38 -4.92
N TRP A 44 5.69 -2.65 -4.92
CA TRP A 44 6.34 -3.25 -3.76
C TRP A 44 7.67 -2.58 -3.40
N GLN A 45 8.49 -2.25 -4.39
CA GLN A 45 9.74 -1.51 -4.17
C GLN A 45 9.49 -0.12 -3.55
N LYS A 46 8.43 0.58 -3.96
CA LYS A 46 8.06 1.87 -3.35
C LYS A 46 7.64 1.71 -1.89
N VAL A 47 6.88 0.66 -1.56
CA VAL A 47 6.49 0.33 -0.18
C VAL A 47 7.72 0.07 0.70
N ALA A 48 8.66 -0.74 0.21
CA ALA A 48 9.92 -1.00 0.92
C ALA A 48 10.77 0.28 1.09
N GLY A 49 10.79 1.16 0.08
CA GLY A 49 11.48 2.45 0.13
C GLY A 49 10.93 3.41 1.20
N MET A 50 9.69 3.23 1.65
CA MET A 50 9.10 3.98 2.76
C MET A 50 9.39 3.36 4.14
N GLY A 51 10.08 2.21 4.20
CA GLY A 51 10.41 1.52 5.45
C GLY A 51 9.24 0.76 6.08
N TRP A 52 8.24 0.37 5.29
CA TRP A 52 7.07 -0.38 5.77
C TRP A 52 7.26 -1.92 5.71
N THR A 53 8.49 -2.37 5.45
CA THR A 53 8.91 -3.78 5.34
C THR A 53 10.24 -3.95 6.04
#